data_AF-K3ZFV6-F1
#
_entry.id   AF-K3ZFV6-F1
#
_cell.length_a   1.000
_cell.length_b   1.000
_cell.length_c   1.000
_cell.angle_alpha   90.00
_cell.angle_beta   90.00
_cell.angle_gamma   90.00
#
_symmetry.space_group_name_H-M   'P 1'
#
loop_
_entity.id
_entity.type
_entity.pdbx_description
1 polymer ?
#
loop_
_entity_poly.entity_id
_entity_poly.type
_entity_poly.pdbx_seq_one_letter_code
_entity_poly.pdbx_strand_id
1 'polypeptide(L)'
;MPQVMVVARNFMDMVAALPASKLDMLYDSAFICEAVLRSLPPLAKKYALQMLYVLAPLTAAAMEEWVLDEYASKHRVAIDKLLQLRVFVEVRDR
;
A
#
# COMPACT_ATOMS: atom_id res chain seq x y z
N MET A 1 23.59 22.71 5.76
CA MET A 1 22.72 21.88 4.90
C MET A 1 21.31 22.43 5.04
N PRO A 2 20.63 22.90 3.98
CA PRO A 2 19.31 23.47 4.12
C PRO A 2 18.32 22.38 4.52
N GLN A 3 17.48 22.65 5.53
CA GLN A 3 16.42 21.75 5.96
C GLN A 3 15.33 21.73 4.88
N VAL A 4 15.37 20.72 4.01
CA VAL A 4 14.31 20.51 3.01
C VAL A 4 13.08 19.99 3.75
N MET A 5 12.13 20.87 4.05
CA MET A 5 10.79 20.44 4.49
C MET A 5 10.10 19.77 3.30
N VAL A 6 9.87 18.46 3.40
CA VAL A 6 9.03 17.74 2.45
C VAL A 6 7.59 18.19 2.69
N VAL A 7 7.13 19.14 1.87
CA VAL A 7 5.72 19.55 1.84
C VAL A 7 4.97 18.49 1.04
N ALA A 8 4.32 17.55 1.74
CA ALA A 8 3.43 16.59 1.11
C ALA A 8 2.29 17.35 0.39
N ARG A 9 2.23 17.23 -0.93
CA ARG A 9 1.25 17.96 -1.77
C ARG A 9 -0.12 17.27 -1.82
N ASN A 10 -0.22 16.03 -1.35
CA ASN A 10 -1.46 15.26 -1.29
C ASN A 10 -1.50 14.39 -0.02
N PHE A 11 -2.71 13.96 0.37
CA PHE A 11 -2.95 13.15 1.58
C PHE A 11 -2.13 11.85 1.60
N MET A 12 -2.02 11.16 0.46
CA MET A 12 -1.34 9.87 0.37
C MET A 12 0.17 9.99 0.63
N ASP A 13 0.80 11.03 0.10
CA ASP A 13 2.21 11.32 0.33
C ASP A 13 2.46 11.75 1.78
N MET A 14 1.49 12.43 2.41
CA MET A 14 1.56 12.77 3.83
C MET A 14 1.54 11.51 4.70
N VAL A 15 0.62 10.58 4.44
CA VAL A 15 0.51 9.31 5.17
C VAL A 15 1.77 8.45 4.95
N ALA A 16 2.23 8.33 3.70
CA ALA A 16 3.43 7.56 3.36
C ALA A 16 4.73 8.13 3.97
N ALA A 17 4.78 9.42 4.28
CA ALA A 17 5.94 10.05 4.92
C ALA A 17 6.00 9.84 6.45
N LEU A 18 4.96 9.25 7.05
CA LEU A 18 4.93 9.03 8.50
C LEU A 18 5.82 7.85 8.91
N PRO A 19 6.42 7.91 10.11
CA PRO A 19 7.10 6.76 10.70
C PRO A 19 6.14 5.57 10.85
N ALA A 20 6.66 4.35 10.66
CA ALA A 20 5.88 3.11 10.73
C ALA A 20 4.99 3.03 11.98
N SER A 21 5.54 3.34 13.16
CA SER A 21 4.79 3.29 14.42
C SER A 21 3.60 4.25 14.48
N LYS A 22 3.67 5.40 13.81
CA LYS A 22 2.55 6.36 13.73
C LYS A 22 1.52 5.93 12.69
N LEU A 23 2.00 5.33 11.60
CA LEU A 23 1.17 4.81 10.52
C LEU A 23 0.31 3.63 11.03
N ASP A 24 0.91 2.74 11.82
CA ASP A 24 0.19 1.62 12.44
C ASP A 24 -0.91 2.14 13.40
N MET A 25 -0.62 3.14 14.24
CA MET A 25 -1.65 3.78 15.10
C MET A 25 -2.75 4.49 14.32
N LEU A 26 -2.44 5.04 13.13
CA LEU A 26 -3.45 5.69 12.29
C LEU A 26 -4.44 4.67 11.73
N TYR A 27 -4.00 3.44 11.47
CA TYR A 27 -4.87 2.36 10.99
C TYR A 27 -5.78 1.76 12.06
N ASP A 28 -5.64 2.12 13.34
CA ASP A 28 -6.64 1.81 14.36
C ASP A 28 -7.97 2.58 14.14
N SER A 29 -7.94 3.68 13.38
CA SER A 29 -9.13 4.47 13.06
C SER A 29 -9.80 3.99 11.78
N ALA A 30 -11.05 3.53 11.91
CA ALA A 30 -11.88 3.11 10.77
C ALA A 30 -12.03 4.21 9.70
N PHE A 31 -12.10 5.49 10.10
CA PHE A 31 -12.20 6.61 9.17
C PHE A 31 -10.95 6.77 8.31
N ILE A 32 -9.77 6.55 8.88
CA ILE A 32 -8.49 6.64 8.16
C ILE A 32 -8.35 5.46 7.21
N CYS A 33 -8.68 4.25 7.65
CA CYS A 33 -8.72 3.06 6.80
C CYS A 33 -9.64 3.27 5.59
N GLU A 34 -10.82 3.85 5.81
CA GLU A 34 -11.77 4.16 4.76
C GLU A 34 -11.24 5.23 3.80
N ALA A 35 -10.63 6.29 4.32
CA ALA A 35 -10.01 7.35 3.51
C ALA A 35 -8.88 6.79 2.63
N VAL A 36 -7.98 5.99 3.20
CA VAL A 36 -6.90 5.35 2.46
C VAL A 36 -7.47 4.42 1.38
N LEU A 37 -8.42 3.55 1.72
CA LEU A 37 -9.06 2.65 0.76
C LEU A 37 -9.75 3.41 -0.38
N ARG A 38 -10.38 4.56 -0.10
CA ARG A 38 -10.96 5.43 -1.14
C ARG A 38 -9.90 6.03 -2.06
N SER A 39 -8.74 6.41 -1.53
CA SER A 39 -7.64 7.06 -2.27
C SER A 39 -6.72 6.09 -3.03
N LEU A 40 -6.78 4.78 -2.76
CA LEU A 40 -5.97 3.78 -3.48
C LEU A 40 -6.33 3.72 -4.99
N PRO A 41 -5.35 3.38 -5.86
CA PRO A 41 -5.63 3.02 -7.24
C PRO A 41 -6.60 1.82 -7.35
N PRO A 42 -7.40 1.69 -8.41
CA PRO A 42 -8.40 0.62 -8.53
C PRO A 42 -7.83 -0.79 -8.34
N LEU A 43 -6.65 -1.06 -8.90
CA LEU A 43 -5.99 -2.36 -8.79
C LEU A 43 -5.49 -2.64 -7.35
N ALA A 44 -5.01 -1.61 -6.65
CA ALA A 44 -4.61 -1.74 -5.25
C ALA A 44 -5.80 -2.05 -4.33
N LYS A 45 -6.98 -1.46 -4.60
CA LYS A 45 -8.22 -1.78 -3.86
C LYS A 45 -8.61 -3.24 -4.05
N LYS A 46 -8.55 -3.74 -5.30
CA LYS A 46 -8.81 -5.15 -5.61
C LYS A 46 -7.91 -6.06 -4.76
N TYR A 47 -6.61 -5.79 -4.72
CA TYR A 47 -5.67 -6.57 -3.92
C TYR A 47 -5.94 -6.52 -2.44
N ALA A 48 -6.17 -5.32 -1.88
CA ALA A 48 -6.49 -5.18 -0.47
C ALA A 48 -7.71 -6.03 -0.07
N LEU A 49 -8.78 -6.01 -0.89
CA LEU A 49 -9.98 -6.82 -0.65
C LEU A 49 -9.75 -8.32 -0.83
N GLN A 50 -9.00 -8.74 -1.84
CA GLN A 50 -8.69 -10.16 -2.05
C GLN A 50 -7.87 -10.73 -0.89
N MET A 51 -6.90 -9.96 -0.39
CA MET A 51 -6.03 -10.37 0.72
C MET A 51 -6.78 -10.52 2.05
N LEU A 52 -7.98 -9.92 2.24
CA LEU A 52 -8.80 -10.15 3.44
C LEU A 52 -9.20 -11.62 3.64
N TYR A 53 -9.25 -12.39 2.55
CA TYR A 53 -9.61 -13.81 2.58
C TYR A 53 -8.40 -14.74 2.54
N VAL A 54 -7.18 -14.19 2.42
CA VAL A 54 -5.93 -14.94 2.35
C VAL A 54 -5.31 -14.98 3.75
N LEU A 55 -5.31 -16.16 4.37
CA LEU A 55 -4.85 -16.32 5.76
C LEU A 55 -3.33 -16.53 5.90
N ALA A 56 -2.61 -16.72 4.79
CA ALA A 56 -1.18 -16.99 4.76
C ALA A 56 -0.45 -16.00 3.84
N PRO A 57 0.85 -15.72 4.06
CA PRO A 57 1.63 -14.89 3.15
C PRO A 57 1.58 -15.43 1.71
N LEU A 58 1.39 -14.53 0.75
CA LEU A 58 1.37 -14.85 -0.67
C LEU A 58 2.73 -14.52 -1.30
N THR A 59 3.19 -15.34 -2.24
CA THR A 59 4.39 -15.03 -3.02
C THR A 59 4.10 -13.90 -4.03
N ALA A 60 5.12 -13.08 -4.31
CA ALA A 60 5.00 -12.02 -5.30
C ALA A 60 4.61 -12.56 -6.70
N ALA A 61 5.18 -13.70 -7.09
CA ALA A 61 4.87 -14.36 -8.36
C ALA A 61 3.38 -14.74 -8.49
N ALA A 62 2.78 -15.30 -7.44
CA ALA A 62 1.36 -15.64 -7.46
C ALA A 62 0.47 -14.39 -7.56
N MET A 63 0.95 -13.24 -7.08
CA MET A 63 0.24 -11.97 -7.17
C MET A 63 0.35 -11.32 -8.55
N GLU A 64 1.47 -11.53 -9.26
CA GLU A 64 1.66 -11.11 -10.65
C GLU A 64 0.69 -11.84 -11.59
N GLU A 65 0.41 -13.12 -11.34
CA GLU A 65 -0.56 -13.93 -12.11
C GLU A 65 -2.02 -13.41 -12.03
N TRP A 66 -2.35 -12.54 -11.08
CA TRP A 66 -3.70 -11.99 -10.94
C TRP A 66 -4.05 -10.91 -11.97
N VAL A 67 -3.11 -10.60 -12.87
CA VAL A 67 -3.18 -9.51 -13.82
C VAL A 67 -2.65 -9.96 -15.18
N LEU A 68 -3.32 -9.51 -16.25
CA LEU A 68 -2.85 -9.72 -17.62
C LEU A 68 -1.60 -8.89 -17.88
N ASP A 69 -0.68 -9.39 -18.72
CA ASP A 69 0.60 -8.74 -19.04
C ASP A 69 0.46 -7.27 -19.45
N GLU A 70 -0.61 -6.92 -20.16
CA GLU A 70 -0.92 -5.54 -20.59
C GLU A 70 -1.09 -4.53 -19.43
N TYR A 71 -1.31 -5.02 -18.20
CA TYR A 71 -1.46 -4.21 -16.99
C TYR A 71 -0.29 -4.37 -16.00
N ALA A 72 0.82 -5.00 -16.39
CA ALA A 72 1.99 -5.20 -15.53
C ALA A 72 2.54 -3.87 -14.95
N SER A 73 2.49 -2.78 -15.72
CA SER A 73 2.88 -1.45 -15.24
C SER A 73 1.97 -0.94 -14.11
N LYS A 74 0.65 -1.15 -14.24
CA LYS A 74 -0.33 -0.78 -13.21
C LYS A 74 -0.19 -1.66 -11.97
N HIS A 75 0.14 -2.94 -12.14
CA HIS A 75 0.46 -3.85 -11.04
C HIS A 75 1.61 -3.29 -10.19
N ARG A 76 2.73 -2.94 -10.83
CA ARG A 76 3.90 -2.37 -10.12
C ARG A 76 3.55 -1.12 -9.32
N VAL A 77 2.79 -0.20 -9.91
CA VAL A 77 2.35 1.03 -9.22
C VAL A 77 1.43 0.71 -8.05
N ALA A 78 0.53 -0.26 -8.20
CA ALA A 78 -0.38 -0.68 -7.13
C ALA A 78 0.37 -1.29 -5.95
N ILE A 79 1.32 -2.20 -6.21
CA ILE A 79 2.14 -2.84 -5.18
C ILE A 79 3.03 -1.82 -4.47
N ASP A 80 3.71 -0.95 -5.22
CA ASP A 80 4.55 0.12 -4.63
C ASP A 80 3.75 1.01 -3.68
N LYS A 81 2.52 1.41 -4.05
CA LYS A 81 1.65 2.17 -3.16
C LYS A 81 1.19 1.40 -1.94
N LEU A 82 0.86 0.12 -2.06
CA LEU A 82 0.47 -0.70 -0.91
C LEU A 82 1.63 -0.89 0.08
N LEU A 83 2.87 -1.02 -0.42
CA LEU A 83 4.08 -1.12 0.39
C LEU A 83 4.45 0.21 1.08
N GLN A 84 4.40 1.34 0.34
CA GLN A 84 4.68 2.67 0.90
C GLN A 84 3.73 3.05 2.03
N LEU A 85 2.47 2.63 1.91
CA LEU A 85 1.46 2.84 2.95
C LEU A 85 1.49 1.79 4.04
N ARG A 86 2.39 0.79 3.96
CA ARG A 86 2.45 -0.36 4.87
C ARG A 86 1.14 -1.14 4.99
N VAL A 87 0.27 -1.05 3.98
CA VAL A 87 -0.91 -1.93 3.87
C VAL A 87 -0.43 -3.36 3.59
N PHE A 88 0.62 -3.49 2.77
CA PHE A 88 1.37 -4.72 2.63
C PHE A 88 2.73 -4.60 3.28
N VAL A 89 3.25 -5.74 3.76
CA VAL A 89 4.59 -5.87 4.29
C VAL A 89 5.25 -7.04 3.58
N GLU A 90 6.44 -6.81 3.03
CA GLU A 90 7.24 -7.86 2.42
C GLU A 90 7.81 -8.76 3.52
N VAL A 91 7.47 -10.04 3.50
CA VAL A 91 8.06 -11.04 4.39
C VAL A 91 9.22 -11.69 3.64
N ARG A 92 10.44 -11.46 4.11
CA ARG A 92 11.62 -12.18 3.63
C ARG A 92 11.89 -13.32 4.58
N ASP A 93 11.87 -14.55 4.06
CA ASP A 93 12.37 -15.70 4.80
C ASP A 93 13.86 -15.50 5.08
N ARG A 94 14.28 -15.84 6.29
CA ARG A 94 15.58 -15.42 6.84
C ARG A 94 16.69 -16.42 6.54
#